data_AF-A0A956RBE6-F1
#
_entry.id   AF-A0A956RBE6-F1
#
_cell.length_a   1.000
_cell.length_b   1.000
_cell.length_c   1.000
_cell.angle_alpha   90.00
_cell.angle_beta   90.00
_cell.angle_gamma   90.00
#
_symmetry.space_group_name_H-M   'P 1'
#
loop_
_entity.id
_entity.type
_entity.pdbx_description
1 polymer ?
#
loop_
_entity_poly.entity_id
_entity_poly.type
_entity_poly.pdbx_seq_one_letter_code
_entity_poly.pdbx_strand_id
1 'polypeptide(L)'
;MMPCFCYRPRASILLLSTLWLLPGCIDPKSVGQETDDAGESSESDDTGGPTSNGSATTMPGTGTEGSGTEGSDSDSSGTDTSGLCPPIDIASCVQCDCIEGEWSCSSEGCVYDCTDQACGTACMICPEGDPDCSAPEYEGVCTADEQCVGVPPPKLGFCEGALQPGFEGALTVQAGCSDMTVYAHDAADERGVVVRITAGLVQDAVDSGLPVHAELSAVDAAVSLEARAGFSVTINECNDAPLPNEDIEETWLPAAGTVIVDVVPDGIGTANATVELSGVELHRTQPGPAPITIDMTMTDVYVGWLPG
;
A
#
# COMPACT_ATOMS: atom_id res chain seq x y z
N MET A 1 -36.51 34.22 -37.48
CA MET A 1 -36.82 33.07 -38.38
C MET A 1 -35.79 33.06 -39.50
N MET A 2 -34.83 32.12 -39.44
CA MET A 2 -33.87 31.63 -40.47
C MET A 2 -32.95 32.63 -41.22
N PRO A 3 -31.80 32.20 -41.80
CA PRO A 3 -31.11 30.90 -41.68
C PRO A 3 -29.58 30.98 -41.44
N CYS A 4 -29.02 29.83 -41.04
CA CYS A 4 -27.60 29.47 -41.07
C CYS A 4 -27.04 29.48 -42.50
N PHE A 5 -25.79 29.93 -42.65
CA PHE A 5 -24.97 29.71 -43.84
C PHE A 5 -23.76 28.84 -43.50
N CYS A 6 -23.70 27.66 -44.10
CA CYS A 6 -22.49 26.84 -44.19
C CYS A 6 -21.58 27.41 -45.29
N TYR A 7 -20.32 27.69 -44.97
CA TYR A 7 -19.31 28.07 -45.95
C TYR A 7 -18.26 26.96 -46.08
N ARG A 8 -18.16 26.37 -47.27
CA ARG A 8 -17.05 25.52 -47.74
C ARG A 8 -16.22 26.34 -48.72
N PRO A 9 -14.88 26.38 -48.60
CA PRO A 9 -14.04 26.56 -49.77
C PRO A 9 -13.54 25.20 -50.29
N ARG A 10 -13.66 25.06 -51.61
CA ARG A 10 -13.11 23.97 -52.42
C ARG A 10 -11.60 24.12 -52.55
N ALA A 11 -10.96 22.96 -52.65
CA ALA A 11 -9.59 22.72 -53.05
C ALA A 11 -9.21 23.37 -54.39
N SER A 12 -7.98 23.89 -54.46
CA SER A 12 -7.22 24.00 -55.70
C SER A 12 -5.97 23.13 -55.57
N ILE A 13 -5.93 22.18 -56.49
CA ILE A 13 -4.90 21.16 -56.73
C ILE A 13 -3.73 21.82 -57.45
N LEU A 14 -2.52 21.62 -56.96
CA LEU A 14 -1.30 21.67 -57.79
C LEU A 14 -0.51 20.39 -57.53
N LEU A 15 -0.55 19.52 -58.53
CA LEU A 15 0.25 18.31 -58.66
C LEU A 15 1.73 18.68 -58.73
N LEU A 16 2.56 18.03 -57.91
CA LEU A 16 3.90 17.62 -58.33
C LEU A 16 4.20 16.23 -57.76
N SER A 17 4.37 15.29 -58.68
CA SER A 17 4.56 13.86 -58.45
C SER A 17 6.04 13.53 -58.26
N THR A 18 6.38 12.66 -57.29
CA THR A 18 7.42 11.61 -57.38
C THR A 18 7.46 10.80 -56.07
N LEU A 19 6.98 9.54 -56.09
CA LEU A 19 7.75 8.29 -55.90
C LEU A 19 8.41 8.14 -54.50
N TRP A 20 7.72 7.49 -53.54
CA TRP A 20 7.78 6.05 -53.16
C TRP A 20 8.92 5.65 -52.20
N LEU A 21 8.52 4.93 -51.14
CA LEU A 21 9.26 4.04 -50.22
C LEU A 21 9.82 4.61 -48.90
N LEU A 22 9.10 4.32 -47.82
CA LEU A 22 9.64 3.99 -46.47
C LEU A 22 10.42 2.64 -46.55
N PRO A 23 11.27 2.22 -45.58
CA PRO A 23 11.29 2.56 -44.14
C PRO A 23 12.70 2.70 -43.48
N GLY A 24 12.76 3.01 -42.17
CA GLY A 24 13.86 2.54 -41.29
C GLY A 24 14.55 3.54 -40.37
N CYS A 25 14.44 3.25 -39.06
CA CYS A 25 15.39 3.36 -37.94
C CYS A 25 16.44 4.49 -37.88
N ILE A 26 16.50 5.19 -36.74
CA ILE A 26 17.74 5.82 -36.24
C ILE A 26 18.05 5.25 -34.86
N ASP A 27 19.26 4.70 -34.79
CA ASP A 27 19.97 4.04 -33.71
C ASP A 27 20.91 5.07 -33.05
N PRO A 28 20.94 5.27 -31.72
CA PRO A 28 22.02 5.99 -31.08
C PRO A 28 23.20 5.05 -30.83
N LYS A 29 24.20 5.22 -31.70
CA LYS A 29 25.58 4.72 -31.62
C LYS A 29 26.09 4.41 -30.21
N SER A 30 26.52 3.16 -30.10
CA SER A 30 27.67 2.70 -29.33
C SER A 30 28.89 3.62 -29.47
N VAL A 31 29.44 4.03 -28.32
CA VAL A 31 30.84 4.44 -28.18
C VAL A 31 31.45 3.48 -27.18
N GLY A 32 32.24 2.53 -27.69
CA GLY A 32 33.20 1.80 -26.90
C GLY A 32 34.59 2.31 -27.26
N GLN A 33 35.40 2.63 -26.25
CA GLN A 33 36.84 2.41 -26.35
C GLN A 33 37.43 2.17 -24.96
N GLU A 34 38.13 1.05 -24.87
CA GLU A 34 38.90 0.51 -23.74
C GLU A 34 39.93 1.50 -23.19
N THR A 35 40.19 1.42 -21.89
CA THR A 35 41.56 1.38 -21.37
C THR A 35 41.59 0.57 -20.08
N ASP A 36 42.53 -0.37 -20.04
CA ASP A 36 42.88 -1.24 -18.93
C ASP A 36 43.56 -0.49 -17.77
N ASP A 37 43.59 -1.23 -16.65
CA ASP A 37 44.66 -1.33 -15.64
C ASP A 37 44.57 -0.59 -14.28
N ALA A 38 44.81 -1.43 -13.26
CA ALA A 38 45.30 -1.19 -11.90
C ALA A 38 44.48 -0.24 -11.00
N GLY A 39 43.88 -0.68 -9.89
CA GLY A 39 44.49 -1.47 -8.82
C GLY A 39 45.03 -0.52 -7.76
N GLU A 40 44.31 -0.35 -6.64
CA GLU A 40 44.90 -0.13 -5.31
C GLU A 40 43.81 -0.14 -4.23
N SER A 41 43.94 -1.12 -3.35
CA SER A 41 43.37 -1.18 -2.01
C SER A 41 43.83 -0.02 -1.15
N SER A 42 42.91 0.63 -0.43
CA SER A 42 43.26 1.31 0.82
C SER A 42 42.14 1.15 1.82
N GLU A 43 42.42 0.30 2.81
CA GLU A 43 41.89 0.38 4.16
C GLU A 43 42.13 1.78 4.72
N SER A 44 41.12 2.29 5.41
CA SER A 44 41.34 3.26 6.47
C SER A 44 40.34 2.97 7.58
N ASP A 45 40.84 2.22 8.57
CA ASP A 45 40.42 2.35 9.96
C ASP A 45 40.49 3.83 10.35
N ASP A 46 39.44 4.36 10.98
CA ASP A 46 39.63 5.44 11.92
C ASP A 46 38.83 5.23 13.20
N THR A 47 39.61 5.21 14.27
CA THR A 47 39.29 5.05 15.67
C THR A 47 39.14 6.42 16.33
N GLY A 48 38.09 6.59 17.14
CA GLY A 48 38.02 7.63 18.17
C GLY A 48 36.62 8.25 18.22
N GLY A 49 35.84 8.11 19.29
CA GLY A 49 36.18 8.40 20.68
C GLY A 49 35.07 9.30 21.25
N PRO A 50 34.87 9.35 22.58
CA PRO A 50 33.54 9.36 23.18
C PRO A 50 32.99 10.75 23.49
N THR A 51 31.66 10.89 23.51
CA THR A 51 30.99 11.96 24.25
C THR A 51 29.86 11.40 25.10
N SER A 52 30.14 11.39 26.40
CA SER A 52 29.15 11.46 27.46
C SER A 52 28.29 12.71 27.32
N ASN A 53 26.97 12.58 27.45
CA ASN A 53 26.19 13.54 28.23
C ASN A 53 24.94 12.86 28.77
N GLY A 54 24.93 12.69 30.08
CA GLY A 54 23.72 12.37 30.81
C GLY A 54 22.80 13.58 30.86
N SER A 55 21.51 13.31 30.92
CA SER A 55 20.60 14.10 31.75
C SER A 55 19.45 13.20 32.16
N ALA A 56 19.55 12.73 33.40
CA ALA A 56 18.46 12.16 34.14
C ALA A 56 17.55 13.30 34.57
N THR A 57 16.28 13.27 34.15
CA THR A 57 15.25 14.12 34.75
C THR A 57 14.43 13.25 35.70
N THR A 58 14.82 13.32 36.96
CA THR A 58 14.03 12.91 38.12
C THR A 58 12.92 13.94 38.33
N MET A 59 11.67 13.49 38.48
CA MET A 59 10.61 14.22 39.18
C MET A 59 9.74 13.23 39.96
N PRO A 60 9.11 13.68 41.06
CA PRO A 60 8.95 12.89 42.27
C PRO A 60 7.55 12.32 42.45
N GLY A 61 7.44 11.38 43.39
CA GLY A 61 6.23 10.65 43.70
C GLY A 61 5.17 11.39 44.52
N THR A 62 4.02 10.75 44.55
CA THR A 62 2.95 10.79 45.56
C THR A 62 2.33 9.39 45.47
N GLY A 63 2.43 8.49 46.44
CA GLY A 63 2.10 8.69 47.85
C GLY A 63 0.61 8.45 48.03
N THR A 64 0.18 7.20 48.11
CA THR A 64 -1.09 6.84 48.77
C THR A 64 -0.91 5.48 49.42
N GLU A 65 -0.89 5.53 50.75
CA GLU A 65 -0.87 4.40 51.66
C GLU A 65 -2.26 3.75 51.76
N GLY A 66 -2.26 2.44 52.06
CA GLY A 66 -3.22 1.86 52.98
C GLY A 66 -4.37 1.07 52.36
N SER A 67 -4.31 -0.26 52.46
CA SER A 67 -5.03 -0.96 53.53
C SER A 67 -4.82 -2.47 53.39
N GLY A 68 -4.32 -3.08 54.46
CA GLY A 68 -4.12 -4.51 54.56
C GLY A 68 -5.42 -5.29 54.63
N THR A 69 -5.35 -6.56 54.23
CA THR A 69 -6.18 -7.63 54.80
C THR A 69 -5.33 -8.89 54.86
N GLU A 70 -5.17 -9.41 56.07
CA GLU A 70 -4.61 -10.71 56.41
C GLU A 70 -5.52 -11.82 55.87
N GLY A 71 -4.95 -12.97 55.49
CA GLY A 71 -5.75 -14.19 55.39
C GLY A 71 -5.18 -15.33 54.55
N SER A 72 -4.55 -16.28 55.25
CA SER A 72 -4.61 -17.72 54.99
C SER A 72 -3.64 -18.31 53.97
N ASP A 73 -2.48 -18.71 54.48
CA ASP A 73 -1.63 -19.75 53.92
C ASP A 73 -2.44 -21.05 53.73
N SER A 74 -2.62 -21.45 52.47
CA SER A 74 -3.05 -22.79 52.10
C SER A 74 -1.96 -23.39 51.23
N ASP A 75 -1.19 -24.32 51.82
CA ASP A 75 -0.30 -25.23 51.14
C ASP A 75 -1.11 -26.06 50.11
N SER A 76 -1.19 -25.56 48.89
CA SER A 76 -1.51 -26.34 47.70
C SER A 76 -0.22 -26.49 46.92
N SER A 77 0.45 -27.62 47.12
CA SER A 77 1.47 -28.14 46.20
C SER A 77 0.79 -28.54 44.89
N GLY A 78 0.29 -27.57 44.14
CA GLY A 78 0.06 -27.68 42.72
C GLY A 78 1.39 -27.38 42.05
N THR A 79 2.05 -28.40 41.52
CA THR A 79 3.18 -28.20 40.63
C THR A 79 2.62 -27.47 39.40
N ASP A 80 2.76 -26.15 39.38
CA ASP A 80 2.35 -25.29 38.28
C ASP A 80 3.30 -25.60 37.10
N THR A 81 2.97 -26.64 36.33
CA THR A 81 3.71 -27.06 35.14
C THR A 81 3.41 -26.18 33.92
N SER A 82 2.63 -25.12 34.11
CA SER A 82 2.15 -24.15 33.10
C SER A 82 3.25 -23.33 32.40
N GLY A 83 4.52 -23.70 32.52
CA GLY A 83 5.67 -22.94 32.00
C GLY A 83 6.77 -23.77 31.36
N LEU A 84 6.52 -25.03 30.98
CA LEU A 84 7.57 -25.92 30.45
C LEU A 84 7.58 -26.07 28.92
N CYS A 85 6.52 -25.64 28.21
CA CYS A 85 6.54 -25.73 26.75
C CYS A 85 7.42 -24.62 26.15
N PRO A 86 8.38 -24.95 25.26
CA PRO A 86 9.16 -23.95 24.55
C PRO A 86 8.23 -23.11 23.66
N PRO A 87 8.53 -21.81 23.43
CA PRO A 87 7.77 -21.01 22.49
C PRO A 87 7.78 -21.67 21.12
N ILE A 88 6.60 -21.80 20.53
CA ILE A 88 6.40 -22.25 19.16
C ILE A 88 5.74 -21.10 18.38
N ASP A 89 6.07 -21.02 17.10
CA ASP A 89 5.34 -20.17 16.17
C ASP A 89 4.12 -20.99 15.72
N ILE A 90 2.93 -20.55 16.11
CA ILE A 90 1.68 -21.29 15.88
C ILE A 90 0.94 -20.63 14.73
N ALA A 91 0.44 -21.44 13.80
CA ALA A 91 -0.52 -21.01 12.79
C ALA A 91 -1.60 -20.09 13.37
N SER A 92 -2.04 -19.13 12.55
CA SER A 92 -3.23 -18.33 12.87
C SER A 92 -4.51 -19.18 13.05
N CYS A 93 -4.54 -20.41 12.54
CA CYS A 93 -5.70 -21.30 12.59
C CYS A 93 -5.52 -22.57 13.45
N VAL A 94 -4.37 -22.71 14.12
CA VAL A 94 -4.07 -23.81 15.04
C VAL A 94 -4.11 -23.27 16.46
N GLN A 95 -4.89 -23.90 17.32
CA GLN A 95 -4.88 -23.62 18.76
C GLN A 95 -4.05 -24.68 19.44
N CYS A 96 -2.98 -24.28 20.12
CA CYS A 96 -2.16 -25.21 20.90
C CYS A 96 -2.31 -24.96 22.38
N ASP A 97 -2.65 -26.02 23.11
CA ASP A 97 -2.61 -26.06 24.56
C ASP A 97 -1.35 -26.79 25.01
N CYS A 98 -0.65 -26.23 25.99
CA CYS A 98 0.50 -26.91 26.62
C CYS A 98 -0.01 -27.85 27.72
N ILE A 99 0.11 -29.17 27.51
CA ILE A 99 -0.31 -30.19 28.47
C ILE A 99 0.93 -31.01 28.86
N GLU A 100 1.28 -30.99 30.15
CA GLU A 100 2.41 -31.76 30.71
C GLU A 100 3.78 -31.53 30.03
N GLY A 101 3.99 -30.36 29.42
CA GLY A 101 5.24 -30.01 28.74
C GLY A 101 5.29 -30.42 27.27
N GLU A 102 4.19 -30.93 26.73
CA GLU A 102 4.00 -31.21 25.30
C GLU A 102 2.92 -30.28 24.72
N TRP A 103 3.14 -29.81 23.48
CA TRP A 103 2.13 -29.04 22.76
C TRP A 103 1.06 -29.97 22.19
N SER A 104 -0.18 -29.78 22.62
CA SER A 104 -1.37 -30.41 22.07
C SER A 104 -2.09 -29.39 21.18
N CYS A 105 -1.90 -29.49 19.88
CA CYS A 105 -2.46 -28.57 18.90
C CYS A 105 -3.74 -29.14 18.25
N SER A 106 -4.78 -28.33 18.14
CA SER A 106 -5.99 -28.60 17.37
C SER A 106 -6.13 -27.57 16.24
N SER A 107 -6.43 -28.04 15.03
CA SER A 107 -6.63 -27.21 13.84
C SER A 107 -8.10 -26.81 13.67
N GLU A 108 -8.72 -26.28 14.74
CA GLU A 108 -10.15 -25.96 14.73
C GLU A 108 -10.51 -24.74 13.87
N GLY A 109 -9.53 -23.93 13.47
CA GLY A 109 -9.75 -22.72 12.68
C GLY A 109 -9.47 -22.85 11.18
N CYS A 110 -8.89 -23.98 10.72
CA CYS A 110 -8.43 -24.12 9.34
C CYS A 110 -9.49 -24.83 8.49
N VAL A 111 -9.68 -24.37 7.26
CA VAL A 111 -10.51 -25.08 6.28
C VAL A 111 -9.68 -26.14 5.55
N TYR A 112 -10.27 -27.30 5.26
CA TYR A 112 -9.64 -28.35 4.47
C TYR A 112 -9.86 -28.17 2.97
N ASP A 113 -10.89 -27.41 2.63
CA ASP A 113 -11.31 -27.11 1.29
C ASP A 113 -11.54 -25.61 1.19
N CYS A 114 -11.00 -25.01 0.15
CA CYS A 114 -11.11 -23.59 -0.12
C CYS A 114 -12.31 -23.26 -1.03
N THR A 115 -13.06 -24.27 -1.49
CA THR A 115 -14.33 -24.05 -2.18
C THR A 115 -15.30 -23.29 -1.27
N ASP A 116 -15.89 -22.24 -1.85
CA ASP A 116 -16.77 -21.28 -1.16
C ASP A 116 -16.14 -20.57 0.06
N GLN A 117 -14.82 -20.64 0.23
CA GLN A 117 -14.11 -19.91 1.30
C GLN A 117 -13.65 -18.55 0.82
N ALA A 118 -13.58 -17.58 1.73
CA ALA A 118 -13.01 -16.29 1.41
C ALA A 118 -11.52 -16.44 1.13
N CYS A 119 -11.00 -15.72 0.12
CA CYS A 119 -9.57 -15.69 -0.12
C CYS A 119 -8.81 -15.19 1.12
N GLY A 120 -7.68 -15.83 1.44
CA GLY A 120 -6.93 -15.58 2.67
C GLY A 120 -7.44 -16.36 3.88
N THR A 121 -8.54 -17.11 3.77
CA THR A 121 -8.95 -18.06 4.82
C THR A 121 -7.83 -19.07 5.03
N ALA A 122 -7.39 -19.23 6.27
CA ALA A 122 -6.34 -20.19 6.60
C ALA A 122 -6.82 -21.60 6.29
N CYS A 123 -5.99 -22.38 5.60
CA CYS A 123 -6.32 -23.71 5.14
C CYS A 123 -5.19 -24.70 5.39
N MET A 124 -5.53 -25.99 5.37
CA MET A 124 -4.54 -27.06 5.54
C MET A 124 -4.12 -27.64 4.19
N ILE A 125 -2.81 -27.73 3.97
CA ILE A 125 -2.26 -28.42 2.80
C ILE A 125 -2.06 -29.87 3.14
N CYS A 126 -2.82 -30.72 2.48
CA CYS A 126 -2.69 -32.16 2.61
C CYS A 126 -1.49 -32.65 1.78
N PRO A 127 -0.64 -33.55 2.32
CA PRO A 127 0.43 -34.15 1.54
C PRO A 127 -0.10 -34.84 0.27
N GLU A 128 0.68 -34.79 -0.82
CA GLU A 128 0.31 -35.45 -2.07
C GLU A 128 0.01 -36.93 -1.83
N GLY A 129 -1.24 -37.33 -2.10
CA GLY A 129 -1.68 -38.72 -1.98
C GLY A 129 -2.41 -39.07 -0.68
N ASP A 130 -2.65 -38.12 0.23
CA ASP A 130 -3.56 -38.29 1.36
C ASP A 130 -4.88 -37.51 1.14
N PRO A 131 -5.92 -38.15 0.57
CA PRO A 131 -7.21 -37.49 0.32
C PRO A 131 -7.99 -37.18 1.60
N ASP A 132 -7.65 -37.85 2.71
CA ASP A 132 -8.34 -37.67 3.99
C ASP A 132 -7.62 -36.67 4.89
N CYS A 133 -6.47 -36.12 4.44
CA CYS A 133 -5.69 -35.12 5.15
C CYS A 133 -5.38 -35.52 6.61
N SER A 134 -5.11 -36.82 6.83
CA SER A 134 -5.03 -37.40 8.16
C SER A 134 -3.86 -36.88 9.00
N ALA A 135 -2.85 -36.31 8.33
CA ALA A 135 -1.75 -35.55 8.91
C ALA A 135 -1.39 -34.38 7.99
N PRO A 136 -1.96 -33.18 8.18
CA PRO A 136 -1.63 -32.04 7.34
C PRO A 136 -0.19 -31.59 7.61
N GLU A 137 0.59 -31.39 6.55
CA GLU A 137 2.04 -31.15 6.65
C GLU A 137 2.39 -29.66 6.74
N TYR A 138 1.58 -28.79 6.12
CA TYR A 138 1.88 -27.36 6.02
C TYR A 138 0.60 -26.51 6.11
N GLU A 139 0.77 -25.33 6.70
CA GLU A 139 -0.22 -24.26 6.66
C GLU A 139 -0.25 -23.63 5.28
N GLY A 140 -1.45 -23.31 4.82
CA GLY A 140 -1.67 -22.50 3.66
C GLY A 140 -2.73 -21.44 3.87
N VAL A 141 -2.99 -20.69 2.81
CA VAL A 141 -4.15 -19.81 2.71
C VAL A 141 -4.92 -20.12 1.43
N CYS A 142 -6.24 -19.97 1.50
CA CYS A 142 -7.11 -20.16 0.35
C CYS A 142 -6.88 -19.07 -0.68
N THR A 143 -6.75 -19.48 -1.94
CA THR A 143 -6.66 -18.58 -3.08
C THR A 143 -8.04 -18.24 -3.63
N ALA A 144 -8.07 -17.23 -4.50
CA ALA A 144 -9.26 -16.87 -5.26
C ALA A 144 -9.72 -18.03 -6.17
N ASP A 145 -8.79 -18.89 -6.60
CA ASP A 145 -9.06 -20.10 -7.38
C ASP A 145 -9.46 -21.32 -6.52
N GLU A 146 -9.85 -21.09 -5.25
CA GLU A 146 -10.26 -22.14 -4.32
C GLU A 146 -9.15 -23.18 -4.06
N GLN A 147 -7.88 -22.77 -4.11
CA GLN A 147 -6.74 -23.65 -3.80
C GLN A 147 -6.12 -23.30 -2.45
N CYS A 148 -5.73 -24.33 -1.70
CA CYS A 148 -4.92 -24.15 -0.49
C CYS A 148 -3.44 -24.25 -0.82
N VAL A 149 -2.66 -23.24 -0.43
CA VAL A 149 -1.29 -23.07 -0.93
C VAL A 149 -0.40 -22.45 0.16
N GLY A 150 0.89 -22.85 0.21
CA GLY A 150 1.72 -22.79 1.42
C GLY A 150 2.23 -21.41 1.85
N VAL A 151 2.57 -21.28 3.14
CA VAL A 151 3.22 -20.08 3.72
C VAL A 151 4.75 -20.23 3.68
N PRO A 152 5.54 -19.18 3.31
CA PRO A 152 5.08 -17.87 2.87
C PRO A 152 4.46 -17.96 1.46
N PRO A 153 3.37 -17.23 1.20
CA PRO A 153 2.78 -17.22 -0.12
C PRO A 153 3.84 -16.78 -1.17
N PRO A 154 3.84 -17.36 -2.39
CA PRO A 154 4.62 -16.89 -3.51
C PRO A 154 4.32 -15.41 -3.72
N LYS A 155 5.36 -14.70 -4.14
CA LYS A 155 5.51 -13.25 -3.99
C LYS A 155 4.49 -12.38 -4.73
N LEU A 156 3.54 -12.97 -5.45
CA LEU A 156 2.43 -12.31 -6.14
C LEU A 156 1.26 -13.30 -6.22
N GLY A 157 0.03 -12.84 -5.97
CA GLY A 157 -1.18 -13.51 -6.48
C GLY A 157 -1.80 -14.64 -5.65
N PHE A 158 -1.54 -14.76 -4.36
CA PHE A 158 -2.29 -15.76 -3.56
C PHE A 158 -3.74 -15.37 -3.29
N CYS A 159 -4.03 -14.08 -3.38
CA CYS A 159 -5.33 -13.50 -3.67
C CYS A 159 -4.99 -12.38 -4.65
N GLU A 160 -4.95 -12.66 -5.96
CA GLU A 160 -4.74 -11.61 -6.96
C GLU A 160 -5.71 -10.45 -6.65
N GLY A 161 -5.15 -9.32 -6.21
CA GLY A 161 -5.90 -8.11 -5.86
C GLY A 161 -6.10 -7.76 -4.37
N ALA A 162 -5.91 -8.62 -3.38
CA ALA A 162 -6.27 -8.22 -2.00
C ALA A 162 -5.19 -7.37 -1.32
N LEU A 163 -5.50 -6.09 -1.03
CA LEU A 163 -4.63 -5.23 -0.22
C LEU A 163 -4.43 -5.83 1.18
N GLN A 164 -3.16 -6.03 1.55
CA GLN A 164 -2.78 -6.52 2.88
C GLN A 164 -2.52 -5.33 3.82
N PRO A 165 -2.75 -5.47 5.14
CA PRO A 165 -2.30 -4.47 6.11
C PRO A 165 -0.80 -4.14 5.93
N GLY A 166 -0.44 -2.87 5.93
CA GLY A 166 0.94 -2.43 5.71
C GLY A 166 1.37 -2.29 4.25
N PHE A 167 0.47 -2.48 3.27
CA PHE A 167 0.82 -2.33 1.84
C PHE A 167 1.33 -0.92 1.49
N GLU A 168 0.91 0.09 2.25
CA GLU A 168 1.32 1.48 2.09
C GLU A 168 2.85 1.65 2.21
N GLY A 169 3.53 0.78 2.97
CA GLY A 169 4.99 0.76 3.07
C GLY A 169 5.72 0.33 1.79
N ALA A 170 5.00 -0.26 0.82
CA ALA A 170 5.53 -0.62 -0.48
C ALA A 170 5.28 0.45 -1.55
N LEU A 171 4.50 1.49 -1.25
CA LEU A 171 4.19 2.57 -2.20
C LEU A 171 5.35 3.55 -2.26
N THR A 172 6.08 3.54 -3.37
CA THR A 172 7.34 4.30 -3.50
C THR A 172 7.28 5.36 -4.57
N VAL A 173 6.37 5.24 -5.52
CA VAL A 173 6.20 6.22 -6.61
C VAL A 173 5.00 7.07 -6.27
N GLN A 174 5.20 8.39 -6.20
CA GLN A 174 4.15 9.36 -5.89
C GLN A 174 4.12 10.42 -6.99
N ALA A 175 2.94 10.75 -7.47
CA ALA A 175 2.76 11.73 -8.51
C ALA A 175 1.39 12.41 -8.39
N GLY A 176 1.24 13.53 -9.09
CA GLY A 176 0.01 14.29 -9.10
C GLY A 176 -0.21 15.04 -10.40
N CYS A 177 -1.44 15.49 -10.56
CA CYS A 177 -1.89 16.28 -11.70
C CYS A 177 -3.12 17.10 -11.31
N SER A 178 -3.82 17.61 -12.34
CA SER A 178 -4.97 18.54 -12.30
C SER A 178 -5.71 18.61 -10.96
N ASP A 179 -6.04 19.83 -10.54
CA ASP A 179 -6.97 20.19 -9.46
C ASP A 179 -6.91 19.26 -8.23
N MET A 180 -5.69 18.93 -7.80
CA MET A 180 -5.40 18.06 -6.65
C MET A 180 -5.81 16.60 -6.84
N THR A 181 -5.31 15.95 -7.90
CA THR A 181 -5.28 14.48 -7.99
C THR A 181 -3.87 14.01 -7.66
N VAL A 182 -3.72 13.15 -6.66
CA VAL A 182 -2.45 12.61 -6.18
C VAL A 182 -2.60 11.11 -6.07
N TYR A 183 -1.55 10.37 -6.43
CA TYR A 183 -1.53 8.93 -6.28
C TYR A 183 -0.17 8.43 -5.84
N ALA A 184 -0.17 7.30 -5.16
CA ALA A 184 1.01 6.53 -4.82
C ALA A 184 0.84 5.09 -5.28
N HIS A 185 1.88 4.49 -5.84
CA HIS A 185 1.86 3.08 -6.25
C HIS A 185 3.17 2.36 -5.93
N ASP A 186 3.12 1.04 -5.89
CA ASP A 186 4.31 0.20 -5.76
C ASP A 186 5.11 0.13 -7.08
N ALA A 187 6.31 -0.42 -7.03
CA ALA A 187 7.19 -0.47 -8.20
C ALA A 187 6.63 -1.26 -9.40
N ALA A 188 5.64 -2.12 -9.17
CA ALA A 188 4.98 -2.91 -10.21
C ALA A 188 3.70 -2.25 -10.75
N ASP A 189 3.22 -1.17 -10.10
CA ASP A 189 1.91 -0.56 -10.33
C ASP A 189 0.75 -1.56 -10.19
N GLU A 190 0.92 -2.50 -9.26
CA GLU A 190 -0.07 -3.52 -8.93
C GLU A 190 -0.91 -3.14 -7.72
N ARG A 191 -0.40 -2.22 -6.89
CA ARG A 191 -1.09 -1.67 -5.72
C ARG A 191 -0.90 -0.18 -5.69
N GLY A 192 -1.96 0.54 -5.34
CA GLY A 192 -1.89 1.99 -5.28
C GLY A 192 -2.98 2.61 -4.44
N VAL A 193 -2.78 3.88 -4.12
CA VAL A 193 -3.75 4.76 -3.48
C VAL A 193 -3.90 5.98 -4.35
N VAL A 194 -5.14 6.34 -4.64
CA VAL A 194 -5.51 7.54 -5.41
C VAL A 194 -6.34 8.44 -4.50
N VAL A 195 -5.96 9.72 -4.45
CA VAL A 195 -6.61 10.75 -3.67
C VAL A 195 -6.90 11.93 -4.58
N ARG A 196 -8.18 12.28 -4.73
CA ARG A 196 -8.65 13.44 -5.48
C ARG A 196 -9.42 14.38 -4.56
N ILE A 197 -9.07 15.66 -4.58
CA ILE A 197 -9.64 16.67 -3.69
C ILE A 197 -10.20 17.85 -4.48
N THR A 198 -11.52 17.98 -4.48
CA THR A 198 -12.25 18.98 -5.29
C THR A 198 -12.57 20.27 -4.53
N ALA A 199 -11.92 20.51 -3.39
CA ALA A 199 -12.15 21.67 -2.53
C ALA A 199 -11.50 22.98 -3.03
N GLY A 200 -10.87 22.99 -4.21
CA GLY A 200 -10.27 24.20 -4.79
C GLY A 200 -8.96 24.65 -4.13
N LEU A 201 -8.33 23.81 -3.30
CA LEU A 201 -7.15 24.18 -2.50
C LEU A 201 -5.97 24.68 -3.34
N VAL A 202 -5.74 24.09 -4.52
CA VAL A 202 -4.68 24.52 -5.45
C VAL A 202 -4.96 25.91 -6.00
N GLN A 203 -6.21 26.19 -6.38
CA GLN A 203 -6.61 27.51 -6.83
C GLN A 203 -6.41 28.55 -5.72
N ASP A 204 -6.87 28.26 -4.51
CA ASP A 204 -6.74 29.19 -3.38
C ASP A 204 -5.27 29.50 -3.06
N ALA A 205 -4.39 28.50 -3.10
CA ALA A 205 -2.96 28.68 -2.90
C ALA A 205 -2.33 29.54 -4.00
N VAL A 206 -2.68 29.30 -5.26
CA VAL A 206 -2.18 30.06 -6.43
C VAL A 206 -2.69 31.50 -6.42
N ASP A 207 -3.99 31.71 -6.21
CA ASP A 207 -4.63 33.03 -6.25
C ASP A 207 -4.14 33.93 -5.10
N SER A 208 -3.90 33.34 -3.92
CA SER A 208 -3.38 34.06 -2.76
C SER A 208 -1.85 34.22 -2.76
N GLY A 209 -1.13 33.32 -3.44
CA GLY A 209 0.32 33.21 -3.35
C GLY A 209 0.82 32.78 -1.96
N LEU A 210 -0.04 32.16 -1.15
CA LEU A 210 0.26 31.70 0.21
C LEU A 210 -0.02 30.19 0.36
N PRO A 211 0.65 29.51 1.31
CA PRO A 211 0.31 28.14 1.63
C PRO A 211 -1.13 27.99 2.11
N VAL A 212 -1.79 26.92 1.70
CA VAL A 212 -3.14 26.53 2.12
C VAL A 212 -3.06 25.19 2.84
N HIS A 213 -3.75 25.08 3.97
CA HIS A 213 -3.85 23.87 4.76
C HIS A 213 -5.32 23.48 4.93
N ALA A 214 -5.63 22.18 4.83
CA ALA A 214 -6.96 21.65 5.08
C ALA A 214 -6.88 20.27 5.74
N GLU A 215 -7.75 20.06 6.73
CA GLU A 215 -8.04 18.75 7.30
C GLU A 215 -9.45 18.36 6.89
N LEU A 216 -9.58 17.29 6.12
CA LEU A 216 -10.84 16.81 5.57
C LEU A 216 -11.13 15.41 6.10
N SER A 217 -12.40 15.11 6.34
CA SER A 217 -12.82 13.73 6.58
C SER A 217 -12.52 12.88 5.34
N ALA A 218 -12.03 11.66 5.51
CA ALA A 218 -11.81 10.75 4.38
C ALA A 218 -13.11 10.40 3.63
N VAL A 219 -14.27 10.61 4.27
CA VAL A 219 -15.61 10.43 3.68
C VAL A 219 -16.30 11.76 3.32
N ASP A 220 -15.56 12.88 3.32
CA ASP A 220 -16.10 14.16 2.86
C ASP A 220 -16.44 14.11 1.36
N ALA A 221 -17.51 14.77 0.93
CA ALA A 221 -17.92 14.78 -0.47
C ALA A 221 -16.91 15.46 -1.41
N ALA A 222 -16.02 16.30 -0.89
CA ALA A 222 -14.93 16.91 -1.63
C ALA A 222 -13.72 15.97 -1.81
N VAL A 223 -13.65 14.86 -1.07
CA VAL A 223 -12.56 13.88 -1.08
C VAL A 223 -13.03 12.60 -1.78
N SER A 224 -12.29 12.20 -2.81
CA SER A 224 -12.40 10.87 -3.41
C SER A 224 -11.11 10.12 -3.11
N LEU A 225 -11.19 9.07 -2.32
CA LEU A 225 -10.04 8.25 -1.96
C LEU A 225 -10.34 6.80 -2.34
N GLU A 226 -9.39 6.17 -3.01
CA GLU A 226 -9.48 4.78 -3.42
C GLU A 226 -8.13 4.12 -3.18
N ALA A 227 -8.13 2.97 -2.51
CA ALA A 227 -7.01 2.06 -2.61
C ALA A 227 -7.35 0.95 -3.60
N ARG A 228 -6.39 0.61 -4.46
CA ARG A 228 -6.60 -0.24 -5.62
C ARG A 228 -5.55 -1.33 -5.67
N ALA A 229 -5.94 -2.46 -6.22
CA ALA A 229 -5.02 -3.52 -6.56
C ALA A 229 -5.47 -4.25 -7.83
N GLY A 230 -4.49 -4.74 -8.58
CA GLY A 230 -4.67 -5.31 -9.92
C GLY A 230 -3.41 -5.08 -10.78
N PHE A 231 -3.58 -4.69 -12.04
CA PHE A 231 -2.48 -4.34 -12.94
C PHE A 231 -2.64 -2.93 -13.51
N SER A 232 -1.55 -2.16 -13.48
CA SER A 232 -1.51 -0.77 -13.98
C SER A 232 -2.54 0.15 -13.28
N VAL A 233 -2.62 0.07 -11.95
CA VAL A 233 -3.73 0.65 -11.16
C VAL A 233 -3.79 2.19 -11.15
N THR A 234 -2.73 2.86 -11.59
CA THR A 234 -2.63 4.32 -11.66
C THR A 234 -2.56 4.86 -13.10
N ILE A 235 -2.68 3.98 -14.10
CA ILE A 235 -2.45 4.31 -15.51
C ILE A 235 -3.33 5.46 -16.04
N ASN A 236 -4.49 5.72 -15.43
CA ASN A 236 -5.42 6.75 -15.88
C ASN A 236 -5.33 8.08 -15.11
N GLU A 237 -4.60 8.15 -14.00
CA GLU A 237 -4.74 9.28 -13.06
C GLU A 237 -4.31 10.62 -13.63
N CYS A 238 -3.46 10.64 -14.66
CA CYS A 238 -3.02 11.87 -15.32
C CYS A 238 -3.03 11.81 -16.85
N ASN A 239 -3.78 10.87 -17.42
CA ASN A 239 -3.94 10.77 -18.86
C ASN A 239 -5.25 11.43 -19.31
N ASP A 240 -5.17 12.35 -20.29
CA ASP A 240 -6.35 13.03 -20.86
C ASP A 240 -7.28 12.07 -21.63
N ALA A 241 -6.80 10.87 -21.94
CA ALA A 241 -7.56 9.83 -22.61
C ALA A 241 -7.54 8.56 -21.74
N PRO A 242 -8.72 7.94 -21.49
CA PRO A 242 -8.76 6.66 -20.81
C PRO A 242 -7.99 5.63 -21.62
N LEU A 243 -7.02 4.97 -21.00
CA LEU A 243 -6.31 3.87 -21.62
C LEU A 243 -7.11 2.57 -21.37
N PRO A 244 -7.33 1.74 -22.40
CA PRO A 244 -8.21 0.57 -22.31
C PRO A 244 -7.64 -0.60 -21.48
N ASN A 245 -6.57 -0.37 -20.73
CA ASN A 245 -5.77 -1.39 -20.06
C ASN A 245 -5.69 -1.17 -18.54
N GLU A 246 -6.61 -0.42 -17.94
CA GLU A 246 -6.75 -0.50 -16.48
C GLU A 246 -7.37 -1.85 -16.14
N ASP A 247 -6.68 -2.64 -15.33
CA ASP A 247 -7.19 -3.91 -14.80
C ASP A 247 -7.22 -3.81 -13.28
N ILE A 248 -8.15 -2.97 -12.80
CA ILE A 248 -8.38 -2.80 -11.36
C ILE A 248 -9.31 -3.92 -10.92
N GLU A 249 -8.73 -4.93 -10.28
CA GLU A 249 -9.45 -6.10 -9.77
C GLU A 249 -10.14 -5.80 -8.44
N GLU A 250 -9.51 -4.96 -7.61
CA GLU A 250 -10.01 -4.58 -6.30
C GLU A 250 -10.01 -3.07 -6.07
N THR A 251 -11.07 -2.61 -5.41
CA THR A 251 -11.21 -1.23 -4.96
C THR A 251 -11.68 -1.21 -3.52
N TRP A 252 -11.01 -0.37 -2.73
CA TRP A 252 -11.25 -0.14 -1.33
C TRP A 252 -11.58 1.33 -1.12
N LEU A 253 -12.69 1.60 -0.44
CA LEU A 253 -13.22 2.95 -0.22
C LEU A 253 -13.10 3.35 1.26
N PRO A 254 -12.91 4.64 1.56
CA PRO A 254 -12.85 5.12 2.93
C PRO A 254 -14.19 4.95 3.64
N ALA A 255 -14.12 4.50 4.89
CA ALA A 255 -15.23 4.49 5.84
C ALA A 255 -15.01 5.49 6.99
N ALA A 256 -13.76 5.79 7.32
CA ALA A 256 -13.38 6.74 8.37
C ALA A 256 -11.94 7.26 8.17
N GLY A 257 -11.54 8.21 9.02
CA GLY A 257 -10.19 8.78 9.05
C GLY A 257 -10.12 10.20 8.52
N THR A 258 -8.89 10.71 8.41
CA THR A 258 -8.61 12.10 8.05
C THR A 258 -7.61 12.18 6.90
N VAL A 259 -7.89 13.06 5.95
CA VAL A 259 -7.00 13.47 4.87
C VAL A 259 -6.52 14.88 5.18
N ILE A 260 -5.24 15.04 5.45
CA ILE A 260 -4.60 16.32 5.74
C ILE A 260 -3.84 16.74 4.49
N VAL A 261 -4.04 17.99 4.07
CA VAL A 261 -3.51 18.51 2.81
C VAL A 261 -2.82 19.83 3.07
N ASP A 262 -1.57 19.92 2.67
CA ASP A 262 -0.80 21.15 2.61
C ASP A 262 -0.47 21.46 1.15
N VAL A 263 -0.83 22.64 0.68
CA VAL A 263 -0.55 23.10 -0.69
C VAL A 263 0.31 24.34 -0.63
N VAL A 264 1.48 24.29 -1.24
CA VAL A 264 2.43 25.40 -1.33
C VAL A 264 2.53 25.85 -2.79
N PRO A 265 2.17 27.10 -3.12
CA PRO A 265 2.23 27.58 -4.50
C PRO A 265 3.68 27.58 -5.03
N ASP A 266 3.85 27.12 -6.27
CA ASP A 266 5.15 27.00 -6.94
C ASP A 266 5.06 27.53 -8.38
N GLY A 267 4.95 28.86 -8.49
CA GLY A 267 4.86 29.55 -9.78
C GLY A 267 3.42 29.91 -10.17
N ILE A 268 3.19 30.05 -11.48
CA ILE A 268 1.91 30.51 -12.03
C ILE A 268 1.05 29.30 -12.40
N GLY A 269 -0.02 29.07 -11.64
CA GLY A 269 -0.98 27.99 -11.91
C GLY A 269 -0.57 26.62 -11.36
N THR A 270 0.47 26.55 -10.53
CA THR A 270 1.10 25.30 -10.09
C THR A 270 1.46 25.36 -8.61
N ALA A 271 1.50 24.21 -7.94
CA ALA A 271 1.81 24.08 -6.53
C ALA A 271 2.43 22.72 -6.23
N ASN A 272 3.08 22.60 -5.07
CA ASN A 272 3.48 21.33 -4.49
C ASN A 272 2.53 20.99 -3.33
N ALA A 273 2.03 19.76 -3.31
CA ALA A 273 1.13 19.25 -2.31
C ALA A 273 1.83 18.23 -1.41
N THR A 274 1.50 18.26 -0.12
CA THR A 274 1.70 17.15 0.80
C THR A 274 0.33 16.64 1.22
N VAL A 275 0.11 15.34 1.09
CA VAL A 275 -1.15 14.67 1.46
C VAL A 275 -0.84 13.59 2.49
N GLU A 276 -1.36 13.75 3.69
CA GLU A 276 -1.25 12.77 4.77
C GLU A 276 -2.61 12.09 4.97
N LEU A 277 -2.59 10.76 4.95
CA LEU A 277 -3.69 9.89 5.31
C LEU A 277 -3.43 9.43 6.75
N SER A 278 -4.28 9.85 7.68
CA SER A 278 -4.16 9.54 9.10
C SER A 278 -5.35 8.68 9.55
N GLY A 279 -5.07 7.46 9.96
CA GLY A 279 -6.05 6.50 10.47
C GLY A 279 -7.19 6.24 9.48
N VAL A 280 -6.90 6.20 8.18
CA VAL A 280 -7.93 6.03 7.15
C VAL A 280 -8.35 4.56 7.13
N GLU A 281 -9.59 4.30 7.53
CA GLU A 281 -10.19 2.96 7.49
C GLU A 281 -10.78 2.73 6.10
N LEU A 282 -10.34 1.67 5.44
CA LEU A 282 -10.71 1.30 4.09
C LEU A 282 -11.53 0.01 4.10
N HIS A 283 -12.63 0.03 3.36
CA HIS A 283 -13.54 -1.10 3.20
C HIS A 283 -13.52 -1.57 1.75
N ARG A 284 -13.40 -2.87 1.57
CA ARG A 284 -13.47 -3.49 0.26
C ARG A 284 -14.86 -3.30 -0.34
N THR A 285 -14.92 -2.98 -1.62
CA THR A 285 -16.20 -2.88 -2.35
C THR A 285 -16.82 -4.24 -2.67
N GLN A 286 -15.99 -5.27 -2.83
CA GLN A 286 -16.42 -6.67 -2.96
C GLN A 286 -16.43 -7.38 -1.60
N PRO A 287 -17.21 -8.47 -1.43
CA PRO A 287 -17.11 -9.31 -0.24
C PRO A 287 -15.68 -9.79 -0.01
N GLY A 288 -15.18 -9.71 1.21
CA GLY A 288 -13.78 -10.02 1.47
C GLY A 288 -13.34 -9.75 2.91
N PRO A 289 -12.02 -9.60 3.13
CA PRO A 289 -11.44 -9.52 4.46
C PRO A 289 -11.88 -8.27 5.21
N ALA A 290 -11.49 -8.22 6.49
CA ALA A 290 -11.80 -7.11 7.38
C ALA A 290 -11.28 -5.77 6.84
N PRO A 291 -11.85 -4.63 7.28
CA PRO A 291 -11.34 -3.31 6.97
C PRO A 291 -9.85 -3.19 7.30
N ILE A 292 -9.13 -2.43 6.47
CA ILE A 292 -7.72 -2.10 6.70
C ILE A 292 -7.60 -0.64 7.12
N THR A 293 -6.64 -0.33 7.97
CA THR A 293 -6.32 1.06 8.33
C THR A 293 -4.99 1.42 7.71
N ILE A 294 -4.92 2.57 7.04
CA ILE A 294 -3.69 3.08 6.44
C ILE A 294 -3.27 4.40 7.08
N ASP A 295 -1.96 4.53 7.26
CA ASP A 295 -1.27 5.74 7.68
C ASP A 295 -0.11 6.00 6.70
N MET A 296 -0.22 7.04 5.88
CA MET A 296 0.82 7.34 4.88
C MET A 296 0.88 8.82 4.52
N THR A 297 2.07 9.28 4.14
CA THR A 297 2.29 10.66 3.69
C THR A 297 2.86 10.65 2.28
N MET A 298 2.20 11.37 1.39
CA MET A 298 2.68 11.67 0.05
C MET A 298 3.23 13.09 0.05
N THR A 299 4.51 13.27 -0.24
CA THR A 299 5.24 14.54 -0.08
C THR A 299 5.71 15.09 -1.41
N ASP A 300 5.82 16.41 -1.51
CA ASP A 300 6.37 17.10 -2.68
C ASP A 300 5.69 16.71 -4.01
N VAL A 301 4.38 16.46 -3.96
CA VAL A 301 3.62 16.05 -5.13
C VAL A 301 3.24 17.27 -5.96
N TYR A 302 3.74 17.33 -7.18
CA TYR A 302 3.45 18.43 -8.08
C TYR A 302 1.99 18.38 -8.56
N VAL A 303 1.26 19.48 -8.37
CA VAL A 303 -0.14 19.64 -8.78
C VAL A 303 -0.34 20.93 -9.55
N GLY A 304 -1.29 20.93 -10.48
CA GLY A 304 -1.59 22.07 -11.33
C GLY A 304 -3.05 22.48 -11.23
N TRP A 305 -3.29 23.79 -11.25
CA TRP A 305 -4.61 24.34 -11.52
C TRP A 305 -4.71 24.63 -13.01
N LEU A 306 -5.57 23.88 -13.70
CA LEU A 306 -5.93 24.17 -15.08
C LEU A 306 -7.26 24.92 -15.06
N PRO A 307 -7.32 26.22 -15.42
CA PRO A 307 -8.59 26.93 -15.51
C PRO A 307 -9.47 26.24 -16.57
N GLY A 308 -10.47 25.49 -16.10
CA GLY A 308 -11.51 24.84 -16.89
C GLY A 308 -12.73 25.72 -17.12
#